data_AF-A0A928NIT5-F1
#
_entry.id   AF-A0A928NIT5-F1
#
_cell.length_a   1.000
_cell.length_b   1.000
_cell.length_c   1.000
_cell.angle_alpha   90.00
_cell.angle_beta   90.00
_cell.angle_gamma   90.00
#
_symmetry.space_group_name_H-M   'P 1'
#
loop_
_entity.id
_entity.type
_entity.pdbx_description
1 polymer ?
#
loop_
_entity_poly.entity_id
_entity_poly.type
_entity_poly.pdbx_seq_one_letter_code
_entity_poly.pdbx_strand_id
1 'polypeptide(L)'
;MPLRLIGLTIMIGSAVYYSVTLVRRAKRRIQQTEELCNLILYIKNNIEAFMTPVQDIIASFSSRDEEISYFLGQAMQNGLFDSAANATLGISKEGMVLFNEFACRVGKNYKDEEIRMCEYYYNELSSLLKREKEETGQRMKMYKTLPVMSAISIALMLV
;
A
#
# COMPACT_ATOMS: atom_id res chain seq x y z
N MET A 1 -23.55 2.08 39.73
CA MET A 1 -22.14 2.52 39.58
C MET A 1 -21.25 1.62 38.72
N PRO A 2 -21.19 0.28 38.86
CA PRO A 2 -20.23 -0.54 38.11
C PRO A 2 -20.45 -0.55 36.59
N LEU A 3 -21.72 -0.48 36.14
CA LEU A 3 -22.06 -0.48 34.72
C LEU A 3 -21.48 0.72 33.94
N ARG A 4 -21.39 1.90 34.57
CA ARG A 4 -20.85 3.12 33.94
C ARG A 4 -19.33 3.04 33.75
N LEU A 5 -18.62 2.46 34.73
CA LEU A 5 -17.18 2.21 34.66
C LEU A 5 -16.82 1.18 33.57
N ILE A 6 -17.64 0.13 33.43
CA ILE A 6 -17.47 -0.87 32.37
C ILE A 6 -17.71 -0.23 30.99
N GLY A 7 -18.74 0.60 30.82
CA GLY A 7 -18.97 1.31 29.57
C GLY A 7 -17.82 2.25 29.17
N LEU A 8 -17.26 2.97 30.14
CA LEU A 8 -16.16 3.90 29.94
C LEU A 8 -14.86 3.21 29.53
N THR A 9 -14.55 2.06 30.14
CA THR A 9 -13.36 1.25 29.76
C THR A 9 -13.49 0.65 28.36
N ILE A 10 -14.67 0.15 27.99
CA ILE A 10 -14.93 -0.34 26.62
C ILE A 10 -14.78 0.79 25.60
N MET A 11 -15.28 1.99 25.90
CA MET A 11 -15.21 3.13 25.00
C MET A 11 -13.78 3.62 24.77
N ILE A 12 -12.98 3.76 25.83
CA ILE A 12 -11.57 4.16 25.70
C ILE A 12 -10.79 3.06 24.98
N GLY A 13 -11.04 1.80 25.32
CA GLY A 13 -10.41 0.65 24.67
C GLY A 13 -10.67 0.60 23.16
N SER A 14 -11.91 0.83 22.73
CA SER A 14 -12.28 0.84 21.30
C SER A 14 -11.64 2.01 20.54
N ALA A 15 -11.53 3.18 21.16
CA ALA A 15 -10.86 4.33 20.58
C ALA A 15 -9.36 4.09 20.38
N VAL A 16 -8.68 3.51 21.38
CA VAL A 16 -7.26 3.13 21.28
C VAL A 16 -7.07 2.08 20.19
N TYR A 17 -7.92 1.04 20.16
CA TYR A 17 -7.90 0.01 19.13
C TYR A 17 -8.07 0.60 17.72
N TYR A 18 -9.01 1.52 17.55
CA TYR A 18 -9.25 2.22 16.29
C TYR A 18 -8.03 3.04 15.86
N SER A 19 -7.43 3.81 16.76
CA SER A 19 -6.19 4.57 16.51
C SER A 19 -5.04 3.66 16.05
N VAL A 20 -4.81 2.53 16.73
CA VAL A 20 -3.76 1.58 16.36
C VAL A 20 -4.02 1.02 14.95
N THR A 21 -5.28 0.69 14.65
CA THR A 21 -5.67 0.16 13.34
C THR A 21 -5.44 1.18 12.22
N LEU A 22 -5.78 2.45 12.43
CA LEU A 22 -5.51 3.52 11.46
C LEU A 22 -4.02 3.67 11.17
N VAL A 23 -3.18 3.68 12.21
CA VAL A 23 -1.73 3.79 12.06
C VAL A 23 -1.16 2.58 11.31
N ARG A 24 -1.61 1.36 11.64
CA ARG A 24 -1.19 0.14 10.95
C ARG A 24 -1.58 0.17 9.47
N ARG A 25 -2.82 0.56 9.15
CA ARG A 25 -3.29 0.70 7.76
C ARG A 25 -2.47 1.72 6.98
N ALA A 26 -2.18 2.88 7.57
CA ALA A 26 -1.39 3.91 6.91
C ALA A 26 0.05 3.46 6.64
N LYS A 27 0.69 2.77 7.60
CA LYS A 27 2.03 2.19 7.41
C LYS A 27 2.03 1.10 6.35
N ARG A 28 1.04 0.21 6.39
CA ARG A 28 0.89 -0.87 5.41
C ARG A 28 0.74 -0.34 4.00
N ARG A 29 -0.12 0.65 3.81
CA ARG A 29 -0.29 1.34 2.52
C ARG A 29 1.06 1.83 1.96
N ILE A 30 1.81 2.56 2.78
CA ILE A 30 3.14 3.07 2.39
C ILE A 30 4.09 1.93 2.01
N GLN A 31 4.14 0.87 2.84
CA GLN A 31 5.01 -0.28 2.59
C GLN A 31 4.66 -0.97 1.28
N GLN A 32 3.38 -1.23 1.02
CA GLN A 32 2.94 -1.89 -0.19
C GLN A 32 3.18 -1.02 -1.43
N THR A 33 2.92 0.29 -1.38
CA THR A 33 3.26 1.21 -2.46
C THR A 33 4.76 1.21 -2.74
N GLU A 34 5.60 1.16 -1.70
CA GLU A 34 7.06 1.09 -1.82
C GLU A 34 7.54 -0.23 -2.45
N GLU A 35 6.95 -1.36 -2.06
CA GLU A 35 7.22 -2.67 -2.66
C GLU A 35 6.83 -2.70 -4.15
N LEU A 36 5.72 -2.06 -4.55
CA LEU A 36 5.34 -1.94 -5.96
C LEU A 36 6.29 -1.03 -6.74
N CYS A 37 6.77 0.07 -6.16
CA CYS A 37 7.84 0.87 -6.77
C CYS A 37 9.10 0.02 -7.00
N ASN A 38 9.50 -0.78 -6.00
CA ASN A 38 10.65 -1.67 -6.10
C ASN A 38 10.45 -2.74 -7.18
N LEU A 39 9.24 -3.28 -7.33
CA LEU A 39 8.91 -4.20 -8.41
C LEU A 39 9.10 -3.56 -9.78
N ILE A 40 8.56 -2.35 -10.00
CA ILE A 40 8.71 -1.64 -11.28
C ILE A 40 10.20 -1.38 -11.59
N LEU A 41 10.96 -0.94 -10.58
CA LEU A 41 12.39 -0.71 -10.73
C LEU A 41 13.16 -2.00 -11.02
N TYR A 42 12.78 -3.10 -10.36
CA TYR A 42 13.36 -4.41 -10.61
C TYR A 42 13.09 -4.89 -12.03
N ILE A 43 11.87 -4.67 -12.54
CA ILE A 43 11.50 -4.96 -13.93
C ILE A 43 12.35 -4.13 -14.90
N LYS A 44 12.45 -2.81 -14.69
CA LYS A 44 13.30 -1.93 -15.49
C LYS A 44 14.74 -2.47 -15.59
N ASN A 45 15.35 -2.75 -14.44
CA ASN A 45 16.75 -3.18 -14.36
C ASN A 45 17.00 -4.52 -15.07
N ASN A 46 16.06 -5.47 -14.96
CA ASN A 46 16.19 -6.78 -15.62
C ASN A 46 15.96 -6.69 -17.14
N ILE A 47 15.03 -5.85 -17.60
CA ILE A 47 14.83 -5.59 -19.03
C ILE A 47 16.06 -4.91 -19.63
N GLU A 48 16.64 -3.94 -18.90
CA GLU A 48 17.83 -3.22 -19.32
C GLU A 48 19.04 -4.16 -19.45
N ALA A 49 19.28 -5.02 -18.47
CA ALA A 49 20.48 -5.84 -18.37
C ALA A 49 20.41 -7.20 -19.10
N PHE A 50 19.25 -7.87 -19.12
CA PHE A 50 19.20 -9.31 -19.41
C PHE A 50 18.15 -9.74 -20.45
N MET A 51 17.34 -8.82 -21.00
CA MET A 51 16.24 -9.17 -21.94
C MET A 51 15.29 -10.25 -21.37
N THR A 52 15.20 -10.35 -20.06
CA THR A 52 14.44 -11.42 -19.38
C THR A 52 12.94 -11.21 -19.58
N PRO A 53 12.17 -12.26 -19.86
CA PRO A 53 10.71 -12.18 -19.91
C PRO A 53 10.13 -11.66 -18.60
N VAL A 54 9.11 -10.81 -18.67
CA VAL A 54 8.48 -10.17 -17.50
C VAL A 54 7.97 -11.20 -16.48
N GLN A 55 7.47 -12.35 -16.94
CA GLN A 55 7.01 -13.43 -16.04
C GLN A 55 8.15 -14.00 -15.18
N ASP A 56 9.33 -14.21 -15.77
CA ASP A 56 10.49 -14.74 -15.05
C ASP A 56 11.04 -13.71 -14.06
N ILE A 57 11.00 -12.42 -14.44
CA ILE A 57 11.37 -11.31 -13.54
C ILE A 57 10.42 -11.26 -12.33
N ILE A 58 9.11 -11.39 -12.55
CA ILE A 58 8.12 -11.41 -11.46
C ILE A 58 8.38 -12.61 -10.55
N ALA A 59 8.67 -13.78 -11.12
CA ALA A 59 8.93 -14.99 -10.36
C ALA A 59 10.19 -14.90 -9.48
N SER A 60 11.19 -14.12 -9.89
CA SER A 60 12.43 -13.91 -9.13
C SER A 60 12.34 -12.75 -8.12
N PHE A 61 11.30 -11.93 -8.19
CA PHE A 61 11.12 -10.83 -7.25
C PHE A 61 10.62 -11.34 -5.90
N SER A 62 11.27 -10.91 -4.81
CA SER A 62 10.87 -11.25 -3.45
C SER A 62 10.43 -10.00 -2.70
N SER A 63 9.25 -10.08 -2.09
CA SER A 63 8.70 -9.01 -1.27
C SER A 63 8.76 -9.37 0.21
N ARG A 64 8.92 -8.37 1.07
CA ARG A 64 8.81 -8.53 2.53
C ARG A 64 7.36 -8.43 3.02
N ASP A 65 6.44 -7.97 2.17
CA ASP A 65 5.02 -7.89 2.48
C ASP A 65 4.32 -9.19 2.02
N GLU A 66 3.62 -9.85 2.93
CA GLU A 66 2.95 -11.13 2.66
C GLU A 66 1.82 -10.99 1.62
N GLU A 67 1.10 -9.86 1.60
CA GLU A 67 0.05 -9.64 0.61
C GLU A 67 0.62 -9.35 -0.77
N ILE A 68 1.73 -8.62 -0.85
CA ILE A 68 2.46 -8.45 -2.11
C ILE A 68 3.00 -9.80 -2.59
N SER A 69 3.57 -10.61 -1.69
CA SER A 69 4.07 -11.94 -2.03
C SER A 69 2.95 -12.86 -2.55
N TYR A 70 1.79 -12.83 -1.90
CA TYR A 70 0.60 -13.55 -2.37
C TYR A 70 0.12 -13.03 -3.73
N PHE A 71 0.08 -11.71 -3.90
CA PHE A 71 -0.26 -11.07 -5.18
C PHE A 71 0.69 -11.49 -6.30
N LEU A 72 2.01 -11.55 -6.06
CA LEU A 72 2.99 -12.01 -7.03
C LEU A 72 2.78 -13.48 -7.41
N GLY A 73 2.43 -14.32 -6.42
CA GLY A 73 2.04 -15.71 -6.68
C GLY A 73 0.82 -15.83 -7.61
N GLN A 74 -0.17 -14.96 -7.44
CA GLN A 74 -1.31 -14.87 -8.37
C GLN A 74 -0.89 -14.34 -9.74
N ALA A 75 -0.01 -13.32 -9.79
CA ALA A 75 0.52 -12.74 -11.01
C ALA A 75 1.29 -13.75 -11.87
N MET A 76 1.96 -14.72 -11.25
CA MET A 76 2.61 -15.82 -11.96
C MET A 76 1.61 -16.78 -12.64
N GLN A 77 0.44 -16.98 -12.04
CA GLN A 77 -0.56 -17.93 -12.55
C GLN A 77 -1.48 -17.30 -13.60
N ASN A 78 -1.95 -16.08 -13.32
CA ASN A 78 -2.99 -15.42 -14.11
C ASN A 78 -2.43 -14.27 -14.96
N GLY A 79 -1.15 -13.95 -14.85
CA GLY A 79 -0.57 -12.75 -15.43
C GLY A 79 -0.71 -11.52 -14.53
N LEU A 80 0.19 -10.55 -14.74
CA LEU A 80 0.29 -9.37 -13.89
C LEU A 80 -0.97 -8.49 -13.98
N PHE A 81 -1.50 -8.28 -15.18
CA PHE A 81 -2.67 -7.42 -15.39
C PHE A 81 -3.92 -7.97 -14.71
N ASP A 82 -4.27 -9.24 -14.96
CA ASP A 82 -5.47 -9.85 -14.39
C ASP A 82 -5.37 -9.93 -12.86
N SER A 83 -4.17 -10.19 -12.35
CA SER A 83 -3.94 -10.19 -10.90
C SER A 83 -4.06 -8.79 -10.32
N ALA A 84 -3.53 -7.77 -10.98
CA ALA A 84 -3.60 -6.39 -10.50
C ALA A 84 -5.05 -5.86 -10.51
N ALA A 85 -5.81 -6.20 -11.56
CA ALA A 85 -7.22 -5.81 -11.69
C ALA A 85 -8.10 -6.37 -10.57
N ASN A 86 -7.75 -7.56 -10.06
CA ASN A 86 -8.49 -8.25 -9.00
C ASN A 86 -7.84 -8.12 -7.61
N ALA A 87 -6.70 -7.42 -7.49
CA ALA A 87 -5.96 -7.36 -6.24
C ALA A 87 -6.65 -6.46 -5.21
N THR A 88 -6.70 -6.94 -3.96
CA THR A 88 -7.18 -6.17 -2.80
C THR A 88 -5.99 -5.68 -1.96
N LEU A 89 -5.06 -4.95 -2.59
CA LEU A 89 -3.93 -4.37 -1.88
C LEU A 89 -4.37 -3.17 -1.03
N GLY A 90 -3.65 -2.91 0.06
CA GLY A 90 -3.83 -1.76 0.94
C GLY A 90 -3.32 -0.44 0.39
N ILE A 91 -2.95 -0.37 -0.90
CA ILE A 91 -2.49 0.87 -1.56
C ILE A 91 -3.67 1.84 -1.80
N SER A 92 -3.38 3.11 -2.09
CA SER A 92 -4.44 4.06 -2.44
C SER A 92 -5.10 3.73 -3.77
N LYS A 93 -6.34 4.21 -3.97
CA LYS A 93 -7.07 4.02 -5.24
C LYS A 93 -6.30 4.56 -6.44
N GLU A 94 -5.69 5.73 -6.29
CA GLU A 94 -4.83 6.34 -7.30
C GLU A 94 -3.62 5.46 -7.61
N GLY A 95 -2.97 4.91 -6.58
CA GLY A 95 -1.88 3.95 -6.75
C GLY A 95 -2.31 2.68 -7.47
N MET A 96 -3.49 2.12 -7.13
CA MET A 96 -4.05 0.97 -7.85
C MET A 96 -4.32 1.28 -9.32
N VAL A 97 -4.85 2.47 -9.64
CA VAL A 97 -5.08 2.88 -11.03
C VAL A 97 -3.76 2.94 -11.80
N LEU A 98 -2.76 3.66 -11.27
CA LEU A 98 -1.43 3.76 -11.89
C LEU A 98 -0.80 2.38 -12.10
N PHE A 99 -0.87 1.52 -11.08
CA PHE A 99 -0.28 0.18 -11.15
C PHE A 99 -1.02 -0.73 -12.13
N ASN A 100 -2.35 -0.64 -12.21
CA ASN A 100 -3.13 -1.39 -13.20
C ASN A 100 -2.82 -0.94 -14.63
N GLU A 101 -2.65 0.36 -14.85
CA GLU A 101 -2.24 0.86 -16.17
C GLU A 101 -0.84 0.37 -16.55
N PHE A 102 0.11 0.40 -15.62
CA PHE A 102 1.43 -0.20 -15.79
C PHE A 102 1.33 -1.70 -16.14
N ALA A 103 0.60 -2.47 -15.32
CA ALA A 103 0.45 -3.90 -15.50
C ALA A 103 -0.22 -4.27 -16.84
N CYS A 104 -1.11 -3.42 -17.35
CA CYS A 104 -1.72 -3.58 -18.67
C CYS A 104 -0.73 -3.38 -19.81
N ARG A 105 0.32 -2.56 -19.61
CA ARG A 105 1.25 -2.14 -20.68
C ARG A 105 2.57 -2.90 -20.66
N VAL A 106 2.96 -3.44 -19.51
CA VAL A 106 4.26 -4.11 -19.35
C VAL A 106 4.38 -5.34 -20.27
N GLY A 107 5.54 -5.49 -20.90
CA GLY A 107 5.86 -6.57 -21.82
C GLY A 107 5.24 -6.44 -23.21
N LYS A 108 4.63 -5.29 -23.56
CA LYS A 108 4.00 -5.05 -24.87
C LYS A 108 4.77 -4.12 -25.80
N ASN A 109 5.84 -3.48 -25.32
CA ASN A 109 6.61 -2.52 -26.10
C ASN A 109 8.02 -3.03 -26.43
N TYR A 110 8.72 -2.32 -27.33
CA TYR A 110 10.15 -2.55 -27.56
C TYR A 110 10.96 -2.08 -26.35
N LYS A 111 12.17 -2.65 -26.18
CA LYS A 111 13.03 -2.43 -25.01
C LYS A 111 13.11 -0.96 -24.54
N ASP A 112 13.44 -0.03 -25.44
CA ASP A 112 13.65 1.38 -25.06
C ASP A 112 12.34 2.10 -24.68
N GLU A 113 11.22 1.68 -25.25
CA GLU A 113 9.89 2.17 -24.87
C GLU A 113 9.45 1.57 -23.53
N GLU A 114 9.75 0.29 -23.32
CA GLU A 114 9.47 -0.44 -22.10
C GLU A 114 10.23 0.14 -20.90
N ILE A 115 11.51 0.49 -21.08
CA ILE A 115 12.32 1.16 -20.06
C ILE A 115 11.76 2.54 -19.72
N ARG A 116 11.41 3.35 -20.74
CA ARG A 116 10.79 4.67 -20.53
C ARG A 116 9.44 4.57 -19.84
N MET A 117 8.65 3.55 -20.17
CA MET A 117 7.36 3.26 -19.54
C MET A 117 7.54 2.86 -18.07
N CYS A 118 8.50 1.98 -17.76
CA CYS A 118 8.83 1.64 -16.37
C CYS A 118 9.27 2.86 -15.57
N GLU A 119 10.12 3.71 -16.16
CA GLU A 119 10.59 4.95 -15.53
C GLU A 119 9.44 5.94 -15.28
N TYR A 120 8.54 6.10 -16.25
CA TYR A 120 7.34 6.92 -16.10
C TYR A 120 6.48 6.47 -14.92
N TYR A 121 6.06 5.19 -14.89
CA TYR A 121 5.20 4.69 -13.82
C TYR A 121 5.91 4.61 -12.46
N TYR A 122 7.22 4.36 -12.44
CA TYR A 122 8.03 4.46 -11.22
C TYR A 122 8.03 5.89 -10.67
N ASN A 123 8.21 6.90 -11.52
CA ASN A 123 8.22 8.30 -11.10
C ASN A 123 6.85 8.75 -10.57
N GLU A 124 5.76 8.38 -11.25
CA GLU A 124 4.41 8.68 -10.79
C GLU A 124 4.08 8.00 -9.45
N LEU A 125 4.38 6.69 -9.34
CA LEU A 125 4.10 5.93 -8.12
C LEU A 125 5.01 6.35 -6.96
N SER A 126 6.27 6.72 -7.22
CA SER A 126 7.18 7.24 -6.19
C SER A 126 6.81 8.65 -5.74
N SER A 127 6.30 9.50 -6.63
CA SER A 127 5.73 10.80 -6.28
C SER A 127 4.51 10.63 -5.37
N LEU A 128 3.62 9.69 -5.70
CA LEU A 128 2.49 9.32 -4.86
C LEU A 128 2.95 8.79 -3.48
N LEU A 129 3.94 7.88 -3.45
CA LEU A 129 4.53 7.36 -2.22
C LEU A 129 5.09 8.48 -1.33
N LYS A 130 5.78 9.45 -1.94
CA LYS A 130 6.33 10.59 -1.22
C LYS A 130 5.22 11.43 -0.59
N ARG A 131 4.18 11.75 -1.35
CA ARG A 131 2.99 12.46 -0.85
C ARG A 131 2.32 11.69 0.29
N GLU A 132 2.14 10.37 0.15
CA GLU A 132 1.56 9.52 1.19
C GLU A 132 2.42 9.48 2.46
N LYS A 133 3.76 9.41 2.34
CA LYS A 133 4.70 9.48 3.47
C LYS A 133 4.61 10.83 4.18
N GLU A 134 4.57 11.93 3.45
CA GLU A 134 4.45 13.29 3.99
C GLU A 134 3.11 13.49 4.72
N GLU A 135 1.99 13.18 4.06
CA GLU A 135 0.65 13.29 4.67
C GLU A 135 0.51 12.41 5.92
N THR A 136 1.01 11.17 5.85
CA THR A 136 0.94 10.24 6.97
C THR A 136 1.82 10.71 8.13
N GLY A 137 3.00 11.26 7.84
CA GLY A 137 3.88 11.85 8.85
C GLY A 137 3.22 13.02 9.58
N GLN A 138 2.58 13.93 8.84
CA GLN A 138 1.87 15.08 9.41
C GLN A 138 0.62 14.65 10.21
N ARG A 139 -0.13 13.67 9.71
CA ARG A 139 -1.40 13.20 10.32
C ARG A 139 -1.20 12.12 11.39
N MET A 140 0.00 11.58 11.57
CA MET A 140 0.29 10.50 12.52
C MET A 140 -0.13 10.87 13.95
N LYS A 141 0.15 12.11 14.37
CA LYS A 141 -0.26 12.60 15.68
C LYS A 141 -1.78 12.65 15.79
N MET A 142 -2.46 13.15 14.75
CA MET A 142 -3.92 13.25 14.70
C MET A 142 -4.60 11.87 14.76
N TYR A 143 -4.06 10.85 14.07
CA TYR A 143 -4.59 9.47 14.13
C TYR A 143 -4.55 8.87 15.53
N LYS A 144 -3.55 9.26 16.34
CA LYS A 144 -3.42 8.82 17.74
C LYS A 144 -4.28 9.64 18.68
N THR A 145 -4.36 10.96 18.49
CA THR A 145 -4.97 11.86 19.49
C THR A 145 -6.47 12.05 19.30
N LEU A 146 -6.97 12.16 18.07
CA LEU A 146 -8.39 12.46 17.82
C LEU A 146 -9.36 11.42 18.41
N PRO A 147 -9.17 10.10 18.18
CA PRO A 147 -10.10 9.10 18.73
C PRO A 147 -10.03 9.02 20.26
N VAL A 148 -8.85 9.19 20.84
CA VAL A 148 -8.67 9.14 22.29
C VAL A 148 -9.29 10.38 22.94
N MET A 149 -9.07 11.57 22.37
CA MET A 149 -9.66 12.81 22.89
C MET A 149 -11.18 12.82 22.74
N SER A 150 -11.74 12.33 21.64
CA SER A 150 -13.20 12.21 21.50
C SER A 150 -13.79 11.24 22.52
N ALA A 151 -13.11 10.11 22.78
CA ALA A 151 -13.51 9.16 23.81
C ALA A 151 -13.48 9.77 25.22
N ILE A 152 -12.42 10.51 25.55
CA ILE A 152 -12.30 11.21 26.85
C ILE A 152 -13.39 12.28 26.99
N SER A 153 -13.65 13.08 25.96
CA SER A 153 -14.68 14.12 26.00
C SER A 153 -16.08 13.54 26.23
N ILE A 154 -16.43 12.46 25.55
CA ILE A 154 -17.73 11.80 25.73
C ILE A 154 -17.80 11.12 27.10
N ALA A 155 -16.70 10.51 27.56
CA ALA A 155 -16.60 9.95 28.89
C ALA A 155 -16.84 11.01 29.99
N LEU A 156 -16.26 12.20 29.85
CA LEU A 156 -16.48 13.32 30.78
C LEU A 156 -17.93 13.84 30.76
N MET A 157 -18.63 13.78 29.62
CA MET A 157 -20.04 14.18 29.53
C MET A 157 -21.01 13.16 30.15
N LEU A 158 -20.60 11.88 30.27
CA LEU A 158 -21.45 10.78 30.75
C LEU A 158 -21.26 10.45 32.24
N VAL A 159 -20.18 10.96 32.86
CA VAL A 159 -19.90 10.84 34.31
C VAL A 159 -20.78 11.82 35.06
#